data_AF-A0A382P4V7-F1
#
_entry.id   AF-A0A382P4V7-F1
#
_cell.length_a   1.000
_cell.length_b   1.000
_cell.length_c   1.000
_cell.angle_alpha   90.00
_cell.angle_beta   90.00
_cell.angle_gamma   90.00
#
_symmetry.space_group_name_H-M   'P 1'
#
loop_
_entity.id
_entity.type
_entity.pdbx_description
1 polymer ?
#
loop_
_entity_poly.entity_id
_entity_poly.type
_entity_poly.pdbx_seq_one_letter_code
_entity_poly.pdbx_strand_id
1 'polypeptide(L)'
;MKKLVLFITLLTTFIIAQPEPGVPNSVSFQGMLTTVDGAAYDDGDYELTFRLIRILQDGNEQIIWEETHTTPVNHGVFSVILGGMTDFPENIPGNAMLETQVGEEILSPRQPLTSVPFALRSNRSQNSMHSVQSDSSGFSGFSNHSLYSDTAMVAINAPMADMAIYAETAGHA
;
A
#
# COMPACT_ATOMS: atom_id res chain seq x y z
N MET A 1 4.14 43.30 -22.54
CA MET A 1 3.32 42.16 -23.01
C MET A 1 4.14 40.90 -23.25
N LYS A 2 5.26 40.94 -24.00
CA LYS A 2 6.11 39.74 -24.26
C LYS A 2 6.67 39.06 -22.99
N LYS A 3 7.12 39.84 -21.99
CA LYS A 3 7.61 39.32 -20.69
C LYS A 3 6.51 38.66 -19.84
N LEU A 4 5.26 39.14 -19.97
CA LEU A 4 4.11 38.57 -19.26
C LEU A 4 3.71 37.22 -19.86
N VAL A 5 3.66 37.14 -21.19
CA VAL A 5 3.38 35.88 -21.91
C VAL A 5 4.43 34.82 -21.58
N LEU A 6 5.71 35.20 -21.56
CA LEU A 6 6.81 34.28 -21.22
C LEU A 6 6.72 33.75 -19.78
N PHE A 7 6.28 34.60 -18.85
CA PHE A 7 6.10 34.23 -17.45
C PHE A 7 4.89 33.30 -17.26
N ILE A 8 3.80 33.54 -17.99
CA ILE A 8 2.59 32.69 -17.97
C ILE A 8 2.91 31.30 -18.55
N THR A 9 3.65 31.24 -19.66
CA THR A 9 4.08 29.95 -20.24
C THR A 9 5.01 29.17 -19.31
N LEU A 10 5.88 29.86 -18.58
CA LEU A 10 6.77 29.22 -17.61
C LEU A 10 5.99 28.66 -16.41
N LEU A 11 5.00 29.40 -15.89
CA LEU A 11 4.15 28.94 -14.80
C LEU A 11 3.32 27.71 -15.21
N THR A 12 2.78 27.68 -16.44
CA THR A 12 2.00 26.53 -16.90
C THR A 12 2.82 25.25 -16.98
N THR A 13 4.11 25.32 -17.33
CA THR A 13 4.98 24.13 -17.37
C THR A 13 5.31 23.54 -15.99
N PHE A 14 5.28 24.34 -14.92
CA PHE A 14 5.51 23.84 -13.56
C PHE A 14 4.32 23.05 -12.99
N ILE A 15 3.10 23.31 -13.47
CA ILE A 15 1.88 22.70 -12.95
C ILE A 15 1.68 21.27 -13.49
N ILE A 16 2.10 21.00 -14.72
CA ILE A 16 1.99 19.68 -15.37
C ILE A 16 3.21 18.77 -15.15
N ALA A 17 4.27 19.26 -14.51
CA ALA A 17 5.49 18.49 -14.23
C ALA A 17 5.49 17.84 -12.84
N GLN A 18 4.31 17.52 -12.28
CA GLN A 18 4.26 16.77 -11.03
C GLN A 18 4.47 15.28 -11.33
N PRO A 19 5.56 14.65 -10.85
CA PRO A 19 5.69 13.20 -10.95
C PRO A 19 4.52 12.58 -10.18
N GLU A 20 3.84 11.59 -10.77
CA GLU A 20 2.86 10.82 -10.01
C GLU A 20 3.56 10.19 -8.81
N PRO A 21 3.10 10.46 -7.58
CA PRO A 21 3.65 9.81 -6.40
C PRO A 21 3.09 8.40 -6.36
N GLY A 22 3.76 7.47 -7.03
CA GLY A 22 3.44 6.05 -6.99
C GLY A 22 4.73 5.25 -7.11
N VAL A 23 5.08 4.51 -6.06
CA VAL A 23 6.03 3.40 -6.25
C VAL A 23 5.28 2.39 -7.11
N PRO A 24 5.82 1.97 -8.28
CA PRO A 24 5.17 0.95 -9.10
C PRO A 24 4.92 -0.30 -8.25
N ASN A 25 3.65 -0.70 -8.13
CA ASN A 25 3.26 -1.89 -7.39
C ASN A 25 3.44 -3.15 -8.25
N SER A 26 4.67 -3.32 -8.73
CA SER A 26 5.05 -4.34 -9.68
C SER A 26 6.41 -4.93 -9.30
N VAL A 27 6.59 -6.23 -9.51
CA VAL A 27 7.79 -6.97 -9.12
C VAL A 27 8.40 -7.65 -10.34
N SER A 28 9.70 -7.41 -10.58
CA SER A 28 10.45 -8.16 -11.58
C SER A 28 10.69 -9.59 -11.09
N PHE A 29 10.32 -10.57 -11.90
CA PHE A 29 10.56 -11.98 -11.62
C PHE A 29 11.27 -12.64 -12.80
N GLN A 30 12.30 -13.43 -12.52
CA GLN A 30 13.09 -14.14 -13.51
C GLN A 30 13.35 -15.56 -13.02
N GLY A 31 13.28 -16.51 -13.93
CA GLY A 31 13.56 -17.91 -13.65
C GLY A 31 14.16 -18.62 -14.85
N MET A 32 14.60 -19.86 -14.60
CA MET A 32 15.05 -20.78 -15.63
C MET A 32 14.12 -22.01 -15.61
N LEU A 33 13.53 -22.31 -16.76
CA LEU A 33 12.76 -23.50 -17.02
C LEU A 33 13.70 -24.63 -17.42
N THR A 34 13.65 -25.71 -16.66
CA THR A 34 14.42 -26.93 -16.90
C THR A 34 13.49 -28.12 -16.95
N THR A 35 13.76 -29.06 -17.85
CA THR A 35 13.08 -30.35 -17.91
C THR A 35 13.50 -31.24 -16.73
N VAL A 36 12.81 -32.37 -16.54
CA VAL A 36 13.14 -33.36 -15.50
C VAL A 36 14.59 -33.88 -15.63
N ASP A 37 15.12 -33.92 -16.85
CA ASP A 37 16.50 -34.33 -17.14
C ASP A 37 17.51 -33.20 -16.93
N GLY A 38 17.07 -32.00 -16.53
CA GLY A 38 17.89 -30.82 -16.28
C GLY A 38 18.28 -30.03 -17.54
N ALA A 39 17.74 -30.39 -18.71
CA ALA A 39 17.94 -29.62 -19.93
C ALA A 39 17.10 -28.34 -19.90
N ALA A 40 17.63 -27.24 -20.46
CA ALA A 40 16.86 -26.02 -20.63
C ALA A 40 15.69 -26.23 -21.62
N TYR A 41 14.59 -25.52 -21.41
CA TYR A 41 13.51 -25.46 -22.40
C TYR A 41 13.99 -24.80 -23.70
N ASP A 42 13.40 -25.21 -24.83
CA ASP A 42 13.65 -24.64 -26.14
C ASP A 42 13.25 -23.15 -26.20
N ASP A 43 13.83 -22.42 -27.14
CA ASP A 43 13.49 -21.02 -27.38
C ASP A 43 12.07 -20.90 -27.97
N GLY A 44 11.22 -20.09 -27.36
CA GLY A 44 9.85 -19.90 -27.81
C GLY A 44 9.01 -19.03 -26.88
N ASP A 45 7.79 -18.68 -27.31
CA ASP A 45 6.83 -17.99 -26.46
C ASP A 45 6.02 -19.01 -25.65
N TYR A 46 6.05 -18.85 -24.32
CA TYR A 46 5.33 -19.73 -23.40
C TYR A 46 4.29 -18.93 -22.62
N GLU A 47 3.16 -19.58 -22.33
CA GLU A 47 2.16 -19.06 -21.40
C GLU A 47 2.53 -19.50 -19.98
N LEU A 48 2.89 -18.50 -19.17
CA LEU A 48 3.29 -18.64 -17.77
C LEU A 48 2.20 -18.06 -16.88
N THR A 49 1.60 -18.89 -16.04
CA THR A 49 0.67 -18.45 -15.01
C THR A 49 1.36 -18.43 -13.66
N PHE A 50 1.31 -17.28 -12.99
CA PHE A 50 1.88 -17.06 -11.67
C PHE A 50 0.76 -16.97 -10.64
N ARG A 51 0.91 -17.68 -9.53
CA ARG A 51 -0.04 -17.62 -8.41
C ARG A 51 0.68 -17.38 -7.10
N LEU A 52 0.11 -16.51 -6.29
CA LEU A 52 0.51 -16.34 -4.91
C LEU A 52 -0.41 -17.18 -4.03
N ILE A 53 0.13 -18.21 -3.40
CA ILE A 53 -0.64 -19.19 -2.62
C ILE A 53 -0.15 -19.15 -1.18
N ARG A 54 -1.06 -19.24 -0.20
CA ARG A 54 -0.73 -19.50 1.20
C ARG A 54 -1.38 -20.78 1.67
N ILE A 55 -0.70 -21.45 2.61
CA ILE A 55 -1.28 -22.59 3.33
C ILE A 55 -1.96 -22.04 4.59
N LEU A 56 -3.23 -22.37 4.78
CA LEU A 56 -4.02 -22.03 5.96
C LEU A 56 -3.74 -23.00 7.11
N GLN A 57 -4.16 -22.67 8.32
CA GLN A 57 -3.90 -23.49 9.51
C GLN A 57 -4.58 -24.88 9.46
N ASP A 58 -5.66 -24.99 8.69
CA ASP A 58 -6.38 -26.24 8.40
C ASP A 58 -5.71 -27.08 7.31
N GLY A 59 -4.58 -26.62 6.74
CA GLY A 59 -3.87 -27.27 5.65
C GLY A 59 -4.40 -26.96 4.25
N ASN A 60 -5.48 -26.17 4.14
CA ASN A 60 -6.03 -25.80 2.84
C ASN A 60 -5.18 -24.73 2.15
N GLU A 61 -5.13 -24.79 0.83
CA GLU A 61 -4.46 -23.79 0.01
C GLU A 61 -5.43 -22.65 -0.34
N GLN A 62 -4.95 -21.41 -0.21
CA GLN A 62 -5.68 -20.22 -0.63
C GLN A 62 -4.85 -19.48 -1.67
N ILE A 63 -5.44 -19.27 -2.85
CA ILE A 63 -4.90 -18.38 -3.88
C ILE A 63 -5.25 -16.94 -3.49
N ILE A 64 -4.22 -16.11 -3.33
CA ILE A 64 -4.32 -14.70 -2.97
C ILE A 64 -4.34 -13.83 -4.22
N TRP A 65 -3.58 -14.24 -5.23
CA TRP A 65 -3.38 -13.48 -6.45
C TRP A 65 -2.97 -14.41 -7.59
N GLU A 66 -3.35 -14.05 -8.82
CA GLU A 66 -3.07 -14.79 -10.04
C GLU A 66 -2.87 -13.82 -11.21
N GLU A 67 -1.88 -14.10 -12.06
CA GLU A 67 -1.62 -13.36 -13.29
C GLU A 67 -0.98 -14.28 -14.34
N THR A 68 -1.43 -14.16 -15.59
CA THR A 68 -0.95 -14.97 -16.72
C THR A 68 -0.21 -14.08 -17.72
N HIS A 69 0.98 -14.51 -18.14
CA HIS A 69 1.83 -13.83 -19.09
C HIS A 69 2.16 -14.74 -20.27
N THR A 70 2.17 -14.18 -21.47
CA THR A 70 2.85 -14.80 -22.62
C THR A 70 4.23 -14.17 -22.73
N THR A 71 5.30 -14.95 -22.57
CA THR A 71 6.67 -14.41 -22.49
C THR A 71 7.64 -15.27 -23.29
N PRO A 72 8.58 -14.65 -24.03
CA PRO A 72 9.65 -15.38 -24.70
C PRO A 72 10.60 -15.98 -23.67
N VAL A 73 10.82 -17.28 -23.80
CA VAL A 73 11.84 -18.04 -23.10
C VAL A 73 13.04 -18.16 -24.04
N ASN A 74 14.23 -17.81 -23.57
CA ASN A 74 15.46 -17.93 -24.33
C ASN A 74 16.53 -18.68 -23.51
N HIS A 75 17.04 -19.78 -24.05
CA HIS A 75 17.91 -20.74 -23.36
C HIS A 75 17.33 -21.17 -21.99
N GLY A 76 16.01 -21.42 -21.96
CA GLY A 76 15.26 -21.73 -20.75
C GLY A 76 15.02 -20.55 -19.80
N VAL A 77 15.56 -19.35 -20.04
CA VAL A 77 15.40 -18.19 -19.14
C VAL A 77 14.21 -17.33 -19.57
N PHE A 78 13.39 -16.92 -18.61
CA PHE A 78 12.30 -15.96 -18.81
C PHE A 78 12.41 -14.78 -17.84
N SER A 79 11.85 -13.63 -18.21
CA SER A 79 11.72 -12.47 -17.32
C SER A 79 10.37 -11.81 -17.51
N VAL A 80 9.66 -11.59 -16.40
CA VAL A 80 8.32 -10.99 -16.35
C VAL A 80 8.28 -9.89 -15.31
N ILE A 81 7.33 -8.97 -15.49
CA ILE A 81 6.99 -7.96 -14.49
C ILE A 81 5.61 -8.32 -13.96
N LEU A 82 5.57 -8.85 -12.74
CA LEU A 82 4.34 -9.19 -12.05
C LEU A 82 3.67 -7.92 -11.54
N GLY A 83 2.35 -7.83 -11.58
CA GLY A 83 1.62 -6.64 -11.14
C GLY A 83 1.34 -5.62 -12.24
N GLY A 84 1.61 -5.99 -13.49
CA GLY A 84 1.36 -5.14 -14.66
C GLY A 84 -0.03 -5.30 -15.27
N MET A 85 -0.68 -6.46 -15.06
CA MET A 85 -2.02 -6.78 -15.59
C MET A 85 -3.05 -6.85 -14.46
N THR A 86 -2.67 -7.46 -13.34
CA THR A 86 -3.45 -7.55 -12.11
C THR A 86 -2.64 -6.93 -10.98
N ASP A 87 -3.17 -5.88 -10.34
CA ASP A 87 -2.49 -5.19 -9.24
C ASP A 87 -1.89 -6.18 -8.22
N PHE A 88 -0.58 -6.04 -7.98
CA PHE A 88 0.12 -6.93 -7.07
C PHE A 88 -0.33 -6.65 -5.62
N PRO A 89 -0.57 -7.65 -4.78
CA PRO A 89 -1.06 -7.42 -3.43
C PRO A 89 -0.03 -6.68 -2.58
N GLU A 90 -0.42 -5.57 -1.96
CA GLU A 90 0.47 -4.75 -1.11
C GLU A 90 0.92 -5.47 0.17
N ASN A 91 0.06 -6.36 0.70
CA ASN A 91 0.32 -7.11 1.91
C ASN A 91 0.31 -8.61 1.64
N ILE A 92 1.51 -9.17 1.57
CA ILE A 92 1.73 -10.59 1.34
C ILE A 92 2.03 -11.26 2.67
N PRO A 93 1.28 -12.29 3.06
CA PRO A 93 1.55 -13.00 4.30
C PRO A 93 2.90 -13.73 4.21
N GLY A 94 3.65 -13.77 5.32
CA GLY A 94 5.02 -14.31 5.33
C GLY A 94 5.14 -15.81 5.04
N ASN A 95 4.02 -16.53 4.96
CA ASN A 95 3.95 -17.94 4.55
C ASN A 95 3.43 -18.12 3.12
N ALA A 96 3.31 -17.05 2.34
CA ALA A 96 2.94 -17.14 0.94
C ALA A 96 4.12 -17.68 0.09
N MET A 97 3.76 -18.45 -0.93
CA MET A 97 4.67 -19.03 -1.90
C MET A 97 4.21 -18.65 -3.31
N LEU A 98 5.18 -18.39 -4.18
CA LEU A 98 4.96 -18.18 -5.60
C LEU A 98 4.95 -19.55 -6.30
N GLU A 99 3.83 -19.84 -6.94
CA GLU A 99 3.66 -20.95 -7.86
C GLU A 99 3.82 -20.43 -9.29
N THR A 100 4.49 -21.22 -10.13
CA THR A 100 4.62 -20.96 -11.56
C THR A 100 4.10 -22.17 -12.31
N GLN A 101 3.20 -21.93 -13.27
CA GLN A 101 2.61 -22.93 -14.14
C GLN A 101 2.97 -22.59 -15.59
N VAL A 102 3.40 -23.59 -16.36
CA VAL A 102 3.71 -23.49 -17.79
C VAL A 102 2.69 -24.32 -18.56
N GLY A 103 1.81 -23.67 -19.33
CA GLY A 103 0.69 -24.38 -19.96
C GLY A 103 -0.19 -25.07 -18.91
N GLU A 104 -0.24 -26.41 -18.90
CA GLU A 104 -0.99 -27.21 -17.90
C GLU A 104 -0.12 -27.74 -16.74
N GLU A 105 1.21 -27.55 -16.80
CA GLU A 105 2.15 -28.12 -15.82
C GLU A 105 2.46 -27.12 -14.70
N ILE A 106 2.23 -27.52 -13.45
CA ILE A 106 2.65 -26.75 -12.28
C ILE A 106 4.10 -27.11 -11.92
N LEU A 107 4.98 -26.12 -11.94
CA LEU A 107 6.39 -26.33 -11.64
C LEU A 107 6.62 -26.50 -10.15
N SER A 108 7.53 -27.42 -9.81
CA SER A 108 7.97 -27.69 -8.45
C SER A 108 9.50 -27.55 -8.33
N PRO A 109 10.03 -27.05 -7.20
CA PRO A 109 9.31 -26.62 -6.00
C PRO A 109 8.73 -25.20 -6.13
N ARG A 110 7.61 -24.94 -5.44
CA ARG A 110 7.10 -23.58 -5.23
C ARG A 110 8.13 -22.73 -4.48
N GLN A 111 8.23 -21.45 -4.82
CA GLN A 111 9.27 -20.58 -4.30
C GLN A 111 8.74 -19.70 -3.16
N PRO A 112 9.36 -19.68 -1.97
CA PRO A 112 8.98 -18.73 -0.93
C PRO A 112 9.39 -17.32 -1.35
N LEU A 113 8.55 -16.33 -1.07
CA LEU A 113 8.91 -14.93 -1.25
C LEU A 113 9.81 -14.49 -0.10
N THR A 114 11.04 -14.08 -0.43
CA THR A 114 12.00 -13.59 0.57
C THR A 114 12.15 -12.08 0.45
N SER A 115 12.28 -11.41 1.60
CA SER A 115 12.51 -9.97 1.63
C SER A 115 13.99 -9.66 1.40
N VAL A 116 14.26 -8.64 0.58
CA VAL A 116 15.61 -8.06 0.45
C VAL A 116 15.89 -7.04 1.57
N PRO A 117 17.16 -6.73 1.91
CA PRO A 117 17.49 -5.83 3.03
C PRO A 117 16.84 -4.45 2.97
N PHE A 118 16.70 -3.87 1.76
CA PHE A 118 16.04 -2.58 1.58
C PHE A 118 14.53 -2.65 1.89
N ALA A 119 13.86 -3.72 1.45
CA ALA A 119 12.44 -3.95 1.72
C ALA A 119 12.17 -4.15 3.23
N LEU A 120 13.07 -4.84 3.95
CA LEU A 120 12.98 -4.99 5.41
C LEU A 120 13.03 -3.64 6.14
N ARG A 121 13.88 -2.71 5.68
CA ARG A 121 13.95 -1.36 6.24
C ARG A 121 12.68 -0.54 5.93
N SER A 122 12.16 -0.65 4.70
CA SER A 122 10.91 0.01 4.31
C SER A 122 9.73 -0.46 5.17
N ASN A 123 9.57 -1.77 5.35
CA ASN A 123 8.54 -2.35 6.22
C ASN A 123 8.60 -1.79 7.65
N ARG A 124 9.80 -1.66 8.23
CA ARG A 124 9.98 -1.03 9.56
C ARG A 124 9.54 0.44 9.58
N SER A 125 9.82 1.19 8.52
CA SER A 125 9.41 2.59 8.39
C SER A 125 7.88 2.73 8.28
N GLN A 126 7.24 1.91 7.46
CA GLN A 126 5.77 1.88 7.32
C GLN A 126 5.08 1.65 8.67
N ASN A 127 5.58 0.66 9.43
CA ASN A 127 5.07 0.36 10.77
C ASN A 127 5.27 1.53 11.75
N SER A 128 6.41 2.25 11.66
CA SER A 128 6.66 3.43 12.48
C SER A 128 5.72 4.59 12.16
N MET A 129 5.39 4.82 10.88
CA MET A 129 4.46 5.89 10.49
C MET A 129 3.05 5.63 11.04
N HIS A 130 2.58 4.38 10.98
CA HIS A 130 1.31 3.99 11.60
C HIS A 130 1.29 4.23 13.12
N SER A 131 2.40 3.95 13.82
CA SER A 131 2.51 4.22 15.26
C SER A 131 2.38 5.72 15.58
N VAL A 132 3.09 6.57 14.85
CA VAL A 132 3.07 8.03 15.08
C VAL A 132 1.69 8.63 14.80
N GLN A 133 1.00 8.14 13.76
CA GLN A 133 -0.38 8.57 13.47
C GLN A 133 -1.35 8.12 14.58
N SER A 134 -1.19 6.90 15.11
CA SER A 134 -1.97 6.40 16.23
C SER A 134 -1.76 7.23 17.50
N ASP A 135 -0.52 7.51 17.88
CA ASP A 135 -0.19 8.30 19.07
C ASP A 135 -0.75 9.73 18.97
N SER A 136 -0.64 10.34 17.79
CA SER A 136 -1.18 11.67 17.52
C SER A 136 -2.71 11.69 17.60
N SER A 137 -3.38 10.65 17.07
CA SER A 137 -4.83 10.53 17.11
C SER A 137 -5.37 10.40 18.55
N GLY A 138 -4.73 9.58 19.37
CA GLY A 138 -5.06 9.42 20.79
C GLY A 138 -4.90 10.74 21.54
N PHE A 139 -3.74 11.38 21.42
CA PHE A 139 -3.48 12.68 22.07
C PHE A 139 -4.45 13.77 21.61
N SER A 140 -4.80 13.83 20.32
CA SER A 140 -5.75 14.81 19.78
C SER A 140 -7.18 14.62 20.31
N GLY A 141 -7.62 13.37 20.51
CA GLY A 141 -8.94 13.05 21.08
C GLY A 141 -9.04 13.48 22.54
N PHE A 142 -8.02 13.17 23.35
CA PHE A 142 -7.97 13.63 24.74
C PHE A 142 -7.84 15.16 24.85
N SER A 143 -7.06 15.79 23.97
CA SER A 143 -6.90 17.26 23.95
C SER A 143 -8.20 17.98 23.60
N ASN A 144 -8.92 17.50 22.58
CA ASN A 144 -10.23 18.08 22.22
C ASN A 144 -11.23 17.94 23.37
N HIS A 145 -11.34 16.75 23.98
CA HIS A 145 -12.20 16.55 25.14
C HIS A 145 -11.83 17.47 26.32
N SER A 146 -10.52 17.65 26.59
CA SER A 146 -10.04 18.59 27.62
C SER A 146 -10.43 20.04 27.31
N LEU A 147 -10.26 20.50 26.07
CA LEU A 147 -10.63 21.85 25.66
C LEU A 147 -12.14 22.11 25.80
N TYR A 148 -12.98 21.16 25.39
CA TYR A 148 -14.44 21.27 25.57
C TYR A 148 -14.82 21.25 27.06
N SER A 149 -14.17 20.42 27.87
CA SER A 149 -14.37 20.37 29.33
C SER A 149 -13.98 21.69 30.00
N ASP A 150 -12.82 22.24 29.69
CA ASP A 150 -12.33 23.51 30.24
C ASP A 150 -13.21 24.68 29.79
N THR A 151 -13.61 24.69 28.52
CA THR A 151 -14.52 25.71 27.97
C THR A 151 -15.90 25.62 28.62
N ALA A 152 -16.44 24.42 28.82
CA ALA A 152 -17.73 24.23 29.51
C ALA A 152 -17.67 24.69 30.96
N MET A 153 -16.58 24.39 31.68
CA MET A 153 -16.38 24.85 33.06
C MET A 153 -16.26 26.38 33.13
N VAL A 154 -15.53 27.01 32.22
CA VAL A 154 -15.40 28.48 32.13
C VAL A 154 -16.73 29.14 31.74
N ALA A 155 -17.49 28.55 30.82
CA ALA A 155 -18.79 29.08 30.39
C ALA A 155 -19.84 29.02 31.51
N ILE A 156 -19.86 27.95 32.31
CA ILE A 156 -20.72 27.85 33.51
C ILE A 156 -20.35 28.93 34.54
N ASN A 157 -19.07 29.26 34.66
CA ASN A 157 -18.57 30.25 35.62
C ASN A 157 -18.51 31.68 35.05
N ALA A 158 -19.02 31.91 33.83
CA ALA A 158 -19.00 33.23 33.21
C ALA A 158 -20.06 34.15 33.84
N PRO A 159 -19.78 35.45 34.04
CA PRO A 159 -20.66 36.41 34.74
C PRO A 159 -22.06 36.60 34.13
N MET A 160 -22.28 36.09 32.93
CA MET A 160 -23.59 36.07 32.25
C MET A 160 -24.56 35.03 32.83
N ALA A 161 -24.09 33.96 33.47
CA ALA A 161 -24.95 33.06 34.26
C ALA A 161 -25.40 33.73 35.57
N ASP A 162 -24.51 34.48 36.22
CA ASP A 162 -24.79 35.19 37.49
C ASP A 162 -25.79 36.34 37.28
N MET A 163 -25.70 37.02 36.13
CA MET A 163 -26.66 38.06 35.72
C MET A 163 -28.04 37.49 35.35
N ALA A 164 -28.13 36.27 34.82
CA ALA A 164 -29.42 35.62 34.50
C ALA A 164 -30.20 35.24 35.76
N ILE A 165 -29.53 34.75 36.80
CA ILE A 165 -30.13 34.44 38.10
C ILE A 165 -30.67 35.71 38.78
N TYR A 166 -29.92 36.81 38.70
CA TYR A 166 -30.36 38.09 39.26
C TYR A 166 -31.56 38.69 38.51
N ALA A 167 -31.63 38.52 37.19
CA ALA A 167 -32.73 39.01 36.37
C ALA A 167 -34.05 38.24 36.62
N GLU A 168 -33.99 36.92 36.84
CA GLU A 168 -35.17 36.12 37.18
C GLU A 168 -35.74 36.49 38.57
N THR A 169 -34.86 36.84 39.52
CA THR A 169 -35.24 37.25 40.88
C THR A 169 -35.86 38.66 40.90
N ALA A 170 -35.49 39.54 39.96
CA ALA A 170 -36.01 40.92 39.87
C ALA A 170 -37.42 41.04 39.27
N GLY A 171 -37.97 39.97 38.67
CA GLY A 171 -39.33 39.94 38.09
C GLY A 171 -40.46 39.58 39.07
N HIS A 172 -40.14 39.34 40.34
CA HIS A 172 -41.08 38.87 41.37
C HIS A 172 -41.20 39.78 42.60
N ALA A 173 -40.86 41.07 42.49
CA ALA A 173 -41.14 42.10 43.50
C ALA A 173 -42.31 43.00 43.09
#